data_AF-A0A7V9B3T8-F1
#
_entry.id   AF-A0A7V9B3T8-F1
#
_cell.length_a   1.000
_cell.length_b   1.000
_cell.length_c   1.000
_cell.angle_alpha   90.00
_cell.angle_beta   90.00
_cell.angle_gamma   90.00
#
_symmetry.space_group_name_H-M   'P 1'
#
loop_
_entity.id
_entity.type
_entity.pdbx_description
1 polymer ?
#
loop_
_entity_poly.entity_id
_entity_poly.type
_entity_poly.pdbx_seq_one_letter_code
_entity_poly.pdbx_strand_id
1 'polypeptide(L)'
;MPVARTDPRRTLFVAIAAVVLAAGLIAVVLAANSVRSGGGEDFDTLEVATLLRLQREDPVPVCLNDPATGNRPICVFHTGDVDDDGWVAYDAQVGGCAFEPLSPEATELVDSCTGETYPFTGEGLDQYPTRVEEGRLIIDLIGAGGAITTSTTEEPTTTTTAG
;
A
#
# COMPACT_ATOMS: atom_id res chain seq x y z
N MET A 1 15.22 -63.59 17.41
CA MET A 1 15.12 -62.26 16.78
C MET A 1 14.07 -61.45 17.56
N PRO A 2 14.40 -60.29 18.15
CA PRO A 2 13.40 -59.50 18.88
C PRO A 2 12.60 -58.62 17.91
N VAL A 3 11.27 -58.70 18.00
CA VAL A 3 10.33 -57.79 17.33
C VAL A 3 10.22 -56.51 18.15
N ALA A 4 10.58 -55.38 17.55
CA ALA A 4 10.40 -54.06 18.13
C ALA A 4 8.90 -53.81 18.35
N ARG A 5 8.48 -53.79 19.62
CA ARG A 5 7.12 -53.45 20.02
C ARG A 5 7.02 -51.93 20.01
N THR A 6 6.48 -51.34 18.95
CA THR A 6 6.25 -49.90 18.84
C THR A 6 5.17 -49.49 19.84
N ASP A 7 5.55 -48.73 20.87
CA ASP A 7 4.64 -48.24 21.89
C ASP A 7 3.64 -47.24 21.29
N PRO A 8 2.34 -47.56 21.18
CA PRO A 8 1.36 -46.76 20.44
C PRO A 8 1.12 -45.38 21.05
N ARG A 9 1.47 -45.20 22.33
CA ARG A 9 1.37 -43.92 23.03
C ARG A 9 2.40 -42.92 22.53
N ARG A 10 3.61 -43.37 22.18
CA ARG A 10 4.71 -42.50 21.74
C ARG A 10 4.45 -41.93 20.34
N THR A 11 3.80 -42.70 19.47
CA THR A 11 3.40 -42.28 18.12
C THR A 11 2.30 -41.23 18.14
N LEU A 12 1.35 -41.35 19.09
CA LEU A 12 0.27 -40.37 19.27
C LEU A 12 0.82 -39.00 19.73
N PHE A 13 1.76 -38.98 20.67
CA PHE A 13 2.37 -37.72 21.14
C PHE A 13 3.19 -37.01 20.05
N VAL A 14 3.90 -37.75 19.20
CA VAL A 14 4.67 -37.17 18.09
C VAL A 14 3.75 -36.56 17.03
N ALA A 15 2.63 -37.21 16.73
CA ALA A 15 1.65 -36.67 15.78
C ALA A 15 0.99 -35.37 16.29
N ILE A 16 0.62 -35.31 17.58
CA ILE A 16 0.04 -34.11 18.19
C ILE A 16 1.08 -32.97 18.22
N ALA A 17 2.33 -33.27 18.58
CA ALA A 17 3.39 -32.27 18.61
C ALA A 17 3.63 -31.64 17.23
N ALA A 18 3.62 -32.44 16.15
CA ALA A 18 3.76 -31.95 14.79
C ALA A 18 2.60 -31.02 14.38
N VAL A 19 1.36 -31.36 14.74
CA VAL A 19 0.18 -30.54 14.44
C VAL A 19 0.22 -29.21 15.21
N VAL A 20 0.60 -29.22 16.48
CA VAL A 20 0.73 -27.99 17.29
C VAL A 20 1.82 -27.09 16.73
N LEU A 21 2.94 -27.65 16.27
CA LEU A 21 4.05 -26.89 15.69
C LEU A 21 3.65 -26.29 14.32
N ALA A 22 2.95 -27.06 13.50
CA ALA A 22 2.41 -26.57 12.22
C ALA A 22 1.36 -25.48 12.42
N ALA A 23 0.41 -25.66 13.34
CA ALA A 23 -0.58 -24.65 13.68
C ALA A 23 0.07 -23.39 14.28
N GLY A 24 1.10 -23.56 15.09
CA GLY A 24 1.90 -22.46 15.64
C GLY A 24 2.62 -21.67 14.55
N LEU A 25 3.25 -22.35 13.58
CA LEU A 25 3.90 -21.69 12.44
C LEU A 25 2.88 -20.96 11.56
N ILE A 26 1.73 -21.57 11.28
CA ILE A 26 0.64 -20.90 10.55
C ILE A 26 0.15 -19.69 11.32
N ALA A 27 -0.05 -19.78 12.64
CA ALA A 27 -0.46 -18.66 13.48
C ALA A 27 0.58 -17.53 13.49
N VAL A 28 1.88 -17.86 13.49
CA VAL A 28 2.98 -16.88 13.41
C VAL A 28 3.01 -16.19 12.04
N VAL A 29 2.85 -16.94 10.96
CA VAL A 29 2.77 -16.38 9.59
C VAL A 29 1.53 -15.50 9.45
N LEU A 30 0.38 -15.97 9.95
CA LEU A 30 -0.86 -15.19 9.95
C LEU A 30 -0.74 -13.93 10.82
N ALA A 31 -0.11 -14.00 11.99
CA ALA A 31 0.11 -12.83 12.84
C ALA A 31 1.07 -11.83 12.19
N ALA A 32 2.17 -12.30 11.58
CA ALA A 32 3.09 -11.43 10.84
C ALA A 32 2.41 -10.77 9.63
N ASN A 33 1.45 -11.46 8.99
CA ASN A 33 0.69 -10.93 7.87
C ASN A 33 -0.49 -10.04 8.31
N SER A 34 -1.11 -10.33 9.46
CA SER A 34 -2.26 -9.57 9.99
C SER A 34 -1.86 -8.25 10.61
N VAL A 35 -0.62 -8.13 11.12
CA VAL A 35 -0.08 -6.84 11.58
C VAL A 35 0.13 -5.88 10.39
N ARG A 36 0.21 -6.40 9.15
CA ARG A 36 0.33 -5.61 7.91
C ARG A 36 -0.96 -5.45 7.12
N SER A 37 -2.04 -6.09 7.56
CA SER A 37 -3.38 -5.91 6.98
C SER A 37 -4.27 -5.21 7.99
N GLY A 38 -3.92 -3.97 8.34
CA GLY A 38 -4.80 -3.05 9.06
C GLY A 38 -5.89 -2.51 8.13
N GLY A 39 -6.68 -3.40 7.52
CA GLY A 39 -7.78 -3.08 6.62
C GLY A 39 -9.10 -3.59 7.19
N GLY A 40 -9.43 -3.16 8.40
CA GLY A 40 -10.76 -3.38 8.98
C GLY A 40 -11.67 -2.25 8.56
N GLU A 41 -12.45 -2.48 7.50
CA GLU A 41 -13.79 -1.98 7.11
C GLU A 41 -14.27 -0.54 7.38
N ASP A 42 -13.51 0.32 8.06
CA ASP A 42 -13.84 1.73 8.26
C ASP A 42 -12.86 2.59 7.46
N PHE A 43 -13.27 2.94 6.23
CA PHE A 43 -12.67 3.98 5.39
C PHE A 43 -12.86 5.40 5.96
N ASP A 44 -13.20 5.50 7.26
CA ASP A 44 -13.33 6.75 7.98
C ASP A 44 -11.95 7.22 8.42
N THR A 45 -11.31 7.87 7.45
CA THR A 45 -10.36 8.97 7.61
C THR A 45 -8.96 8.64 8.12
N LEU A 46 -8.01 8.83 7.20
CA LEU A 46 -6.58 8.86 7.42
C LEU A 46 -6.21 10.00 8.39
N GLU A 47 -6.39 9.76 9.68
CA GLU A 47 -6.02 10.73 10.71
C GLU A 47 -4.50 10.96 10.67
N VAL A 48 -4.12 12.22 10.48
CA VAL A 48 -2.72 12.66 10.33
C VAL A 48 -1.88 12.21 11.52
N ALA A 49 -2.41 12.35 12.73
CA ALA A 49 -1.74 11.92 13.96
C ALA A 49 -1.42 10.41 13.97
N THR A 50 -2.34 9.60 13.44
CA THR A 50 -2.16 8.15 13.35
C THR A 50 -1.11 7.80 12.30
N LEU A 51 -1.17 8.40 11.12
CA LEU A 51 -0.18 8.19 10.06
C LEU A 51 1.23 8.59 10.49
N LEU A 52 1.39 9.76 11.12
CA LEU A 52 2.69 10.21 11.63
C LEU A 52 3.23 9.29 12.73
N ARG A 53 2.36 8.75 13.58
CA ARG A 53 2.76 7.76 14.59
C ARG A 53 3.27 6.49 13.94
N LEU A 54 2.54 5.96 12.95
CA LEU A 54 2.96 4.79 12.20
C LEU A 54 4.30 5.02 11.51
N GLN A 55 4.48 6.15 10.82
CA GLN A 55 5.74 6.46 10.13
C GLN A 55 6.92 6.64 11.10
N ARG A 56 6.67 7.11 12.34
CA ARG A 56 7.71 7.19 13.39
C ARG A 56 8.11 5.82 13.94
N GLU A 57 7.17 4.86 13.96
CA GLU A 57 7.40 3.50 14.42
C GLU A 57 8.06 2.65 13.33
N ASP A 58 7.54 2.73 12.11
CA ASP A 58 8.02 2.06 10.91
C ASP A 58 8.12 3.10 9.77
N PRO A 59 9.33 3.52 9.38
CA PRO A 59 9.54 4.63 8.43
C PRO A 59 9.31 4.22 6.96
N VAL A 60 8.20 3.53 6.70
CA VAL A 60 7.77 3.07 5.39
C VAL A 60 6.42 3.69 5.01
N PRO A 61 6.11 3.83 3.71
CA PRO A 61 4.82 4.28 3.24
C PRO A 61 3.66 3.43 3.73
N VAL A 62 2.56 4.09 4.06
CA VAL A 62 1.29 3.42 4.43
C VAL A 62 0.47 3.24 3.17
N CYS A 63 0.26 1.99 2.77
CA CYS A 63 -0.44 1.66 1.53
C CYS A 63 -1.85 1.14 1.79
N LEU A 64 -2.80 1.64 1.00
CA LEU A 64 -4.23 1.42 1.13
C LEU A 64 -4.77 0.90 -0.21
N ASN A 65 -5.79 0.06 -0.19
CA ASN A 65 -6.47 -0.30 -1.43
C ASN A 65 -7.36 0.86 -1.88
N ASP A 66 -7.40 1.17 -3.17
CA ASP A 66 -8.30 2.21 -3.72
C ASP A 66 -9.77 1.87 -3.43
N PRO A 67 -10.52 2.76 -2.76
CA PRO A 67 -11.94 2.53 -2.48
C PRO A 67 -12.82 2.47 -3.73
N ALA A 68 -12.41 3.08 -4.85
CA ALA A 68 -13.22 3.12 -6.08
C ALA A 68 -13.16 1.82 -6.88
N THR A 69 -12.00 1.17 -6.93
CA THR A 69 -11.78 -0.03 -7.76
C THR A 69 -11.41 -1.28 -6.96
N GLY A 70 -10.99 -1.12 -5.71
CA GLY A 70 -10.53 -2.20 -4.82
C GLY A 70 -9.17 -2.80 -5.17
N ASN A 71 -8.60 -2.47 -6.33
CA ASN A 71 -7.44 -3.16 -6.90
C ASN A 71 -6.24 -2.25 -7.17
N ARG A 72 -6.38 -0.93 -6.99
CA ARG A 72 -5.29 0.03 -7.18
C ARG A 72 -4.71 0.40 -5.82
N PRO A 73 -3.55 -0.11 -5.41
CA PRO A 73 -2.96 0.27 -4.14
C PRO A 73 -2.46 1.73 -4.23
N ILE A 74 -2.78 2.55 -3.24
CA ILE A 74 -2.35 3.95 -3.11
C ILE A 74 -1.52 4.04 -1.83
N CYS A 75 -0.29 4.52 -1.91
CA CYS A 75 0.54 4.74 -0.73
C CYS A 75 0.57 6.22 -0.36
N VAL A 76 0.69 6.48 0.94
CA VAL A 76 0.92 7.81 1.50
C VAL A 76 2.20 7.84 2.33
N PHE A 77 2.90 8.97 2.27
CA PHE A 77 4.11 9.20 3.04
C PHE A 77 4.25 10.69 3.38
N HIS A 78 4.80 11.00 4.55
CA HIS A 78 5.07 12.37 4.97
C HIS A 78 6.55 12.70 4.79
N THR A 79 6.85 13.79 4.09
CA THR A 79 8.22 14.21 3.77
C THR A 79 8.61 15.53 4.42
N GLY A 80 7.69 16.17 5.16
CA GLY A 80 7.87 17.50 5.75
C GLY A 80 8.19 17.47 7.24
N ASP A 81 8.49 18.63 7.79
CA ASP A 81 8.66 18.85 9.24
C ASP A 81 7.35 19.31 9.93
N VAL A 82 6.33 19.64 9.14
CA VAL A 82 5.05 20.18 9.61
C VAL A 82 3.98 19.11 9.42
N ASP A 83 3.32 18.72 10.51
CA ASP A 83 2.34 17.63 10.52
C ASP A 83 1.22 17.79 9.47
N ASP A 84 0.76 19.03 9.22
CA ASP A 84 -0.35 19.33 8.32
C ASP A 84 0.07 19.59 6.86
N ASP A 85 1.35 19.48 6.51
CA ASP A 85 1.90 19.75 5.17
C ASP A 85 2.95 18.72 4.76
N GLY A 86 3.33 18.65 3.48
CA GLY A 86 4.37 17.72 3.01
C GLY A 86 3.94 16.26 2.94
N TRP A 87 2.63 16.02 2.83
CA TRP A 87 2.11 14.70 2.49
C TRP A 87 2.23 14.44 1.00
N VAL A 88 2.63 13.23 0.63
CA VAL A 88 2.58 12.73 -0.73
C VAL A 88 1.69 11.50 -0.79
N ALA A 89 0.92 11.39 -1.87
CA ALA A 89 0.13 10.22 -2.18
C ALA A 89 0.40 9.81 -3.63
N TYR A 90 0.58 8.52 -3.90
CA TYR A 90 0.94 8.04 -5.23
C TYR A 90 0.40 6.63 -5.50
N ASP A 91 0.33 6.30 -6.79
CA ASP A 91 -0.05 4.95 -7.23
C ASP A 91 1.07 3.97 -6.85
N ALA A 92 0.71 2.91 -6.12
CA ALA A 92 1.66 1.94 -5.58
C ALA A 92 1.90 0.77 -6.55
N GLN A 93 1.83 1.07 -7.84
CA GLN A 93 2.04 0.14 -8.93
C GLN A 93 2.54 0.89 -10.17
N VAL A 94 3.30 0.19 -11.00
CA VAL A 94 3.74 0.67 -12.31
C VAL A 94 3.24 -0.32 -13.36
N GLY A 95 2.51 0.17 -14.36
CA GLY A 95 2.01 -0.70 -15.45
C GLY A 95 1.07 -1.83 -14.99
N GLY A 96 0.41 -1.68 -13.84
CA GLY A 96 -0.45 -2.72 -13.25
C GLY A 96 0.28 -3.72 -12.34
N CYS A 97 1.58 -3.53 -12.13
CA CYS A 97 2.40 -4.33 -11.23
C CYS A 97 2.58 -3.61 -9.90
N ALA A 98 2.09 -4.20 -8.82
CA ALA A 98 2.29 -3.65 -7.48
C ALA A 98 3.75 -3.74 -7.04
N PHE A 99 4.16 -2.85 -6.14
CA PHE A 99 5.47 -2.95 -5.49
C PHE A 99 5.59 -4.19 -4.60
N GLU A 100 6.82 -4.65 -4.40
CA GLU A 100 7.12 -5.71 -3.44
C GLU A 100 6.69 -5.33 -2.01
N PRO A 101 6.31 -6.31 -1.16
CA PRO A 101 5.92 -6.03 0.22
C PRO A 101 7.06 -5.35 0.99
N LEU A 102 6.77 -4.19 1.58
CA LEU A 102 7.77 -3.43 2.33
C LEU A 102 8.09 -4.09 3.67
N SER A 103 9.38 -4.22 3.95
CA SER A 103 9.92 -4.51 5.28
C SER A 103 10.15 -3.21 6.06
N PRO A 104 10.12 -3.22 7.40
CA PRO A 104 10.42 -2.03 8.22
C PRO A 104 11.79 -1.39 7.94
N GLU A 105 12.74 -2.20 7.47
CA GLU A 105 14.09 -1.78 7.06
C GLU A 105 14.20 -1.34 5.60
N ALA A 106 13.09 -1.34 4.84
CA ALA A 106 13.11 -0.89 3.45
C ALA A 106 13.37 0.63 3.37
N THR A 107 14.09 1.04 2.33
CA THR A 107 14.38 2.46 2.05
C THR A 107 13.86 2.92 0.70
N GLU A 108 13.35 2.00 -0.10
CA GLU A 108 12.86 2.21 -1.45
C GLU A 108 11.72 1.24 -1.77
N LEU A 109 10.89 1.62 -2.73
CA LEU A 109 9.88 0.77 -3.36
C LEU A 109 10.57 -0.02 -4.46
N VAL A 110 10.22 -1.29 -4.64
CA VAL A 110 10.78 -2.14 -5.70
C VAL A 110 9.64 -2.70 -6.53
N ASP A 111 9.62 -2.39 -7.83
CA ASP A 111 8.60 -2.90 -8.75
C ASP A 111 8.75 -4.42 -8.90
N SER A 112 7.71 -5.19 -8.56
CA SER A 112 7.74 -6.64 -8.61
C SER A 112 7.91 -7.22 -10.03
N CYS A 113 7.57 -6.45 -11.07
CA CYS A 113 7.68 -6.88 -12.46
C CYS A 113 9.05 -6.60 -13.08
N THR A 114 9.61 -5.42 -12.81
CA THR A 114 10.84 -4.95 -13.47
C THR A 114 12.07 -4.94 -12.55
N GLY A 115 11.85 -4.89 -11.23
CA GLY A 115 12.89 -4.67 -10.22
C GLY A 115 13.37 -3.22 -10.16
N GLU A 116 12.73 -2.29 -10.87
CA GLU A 116 13.05 -0.87 -10.79
C GLU A 116 12.71 -0.31 -9.41
N THR A 117 13.52 0.62 -8.91
CA THR A 117 13.34 1.18 -7.58
C THR A 117 12.92 2.64 -7.60
N TYR A 118 12.07 2.99 -6.63
CA TYR A 118 11.50 4.32 -6.50
C TYR A 118 11.63 4.80 -5.04
N PRO A 119 11.89 6.09 -4.81
CA PRO A 119 11.96 6.61 -3.44
C PRO A 119 10.56 6.62 -2.80
N PHE A 120 10.52 6.56 -1.47
CA PHE A 120 9.26 6.68 -0.69
C PHE A 120 8.54 8.02 -0.87
N THR A 121 9.23 9.03 -1.39
CA THR A 121 8.65 10.31 -1.81
C THR A 121 7.73 10.19 -3.02
N GLY A 122 7.74 9.04 -3.71
CA GLY A 122 6.96 8.80 -4.93
C GLY A 122 7.45 9.58 -6.15
N GLU A 123 8.70 10.07 -6.13
CA GLU A 123 9.31 10.68 -7.32
C GLU A 123 9.38 9.66 -8.46
N GLY A 124 8.90 10.05 -9.64
CA GLY A 124 8.79 9.16 -10.80
C GLY A 124 7.49 8.35 -10.88
N LEU A 125 6.59 8.49 -9.88
CA LEU A 125 5.28 7.83 -9.86
C LEU A 125 4.14 8.82 -10.14
N ASP A 126 2.97 8.28 -10.50
CA ASP A 126 1.75 9.07 -10.64
C ASP A 126 1.28 9.53 -9.24
N GLN A 127 1.36 10.83 -9.00
CA GLN A 127 1.02 11.43 -7.70
C GLN A 127 -0.40 12.00 -7.68
N TYR A 128 -1.03 11.92 -6.52
CA TYR A 128 -2.34 12.47 -6.23
C TYR A 128 -2.21 13.72 -5.37
N PRO A 129 -2.96 14.79 -5.65
CA PRO A 129 -3.01 15.95 -4.76
C PRO A 129 -3.51 15.55 -3.37
N THR A 130 -2.84 16.05 -2.34
CA THR A 130 -3.22 15.84 -0.94
C THR A 130 -3.47 17.16 -0.22
N ARG A 131 -4.34 17.12 0.78
CA ARG A 131 -4.52 18.23 1.72
C ARG A 131 -4.99 17.71 3.08
N VAL A 132 -4.67 18.44 4.14
CA VAL A 132 -5.16 18.12 5.49
C VAL A 132 -6.36 19.00 5.80
N GLU A 133 -7.47 18.37 6.18
CA GLU A 133 -8.69 19.04 6.62
C GLU A 133 -9.15 18.42 7.94
N GLU A 134 -9.31 19.24 8.98
CA GLU A 134 -9.75 18.79 10.31
C GLU A 134 -8.90 17.65 10.91
N GLY A 135 -7.58 17.67 10.67
CA GLY A 135 -6.65 16.63 11.14
C GLY A 135 -6.69 15.32 10.35
N ARG A 136 -7.32 15.33 9.17
CA ARG A 136 -7.49 14.16 8.31
C ARG A 136 -6.87 14.42 6.96
N LEU A 137 -6.13 13.44 6.45
CA LEU A 137 -5.52 13.49 5.13
C LEU A 137 -6.57 13.18 4.07
N ILE A 138 -6.78 14.12 3.15
CA ILE A 138 -7.66 14.01 2.01
C ILE A 138 -6.82 13.83 0.75
N ILE A 139 -7.08 12.76 0.00
CA ILE A 139 -6.40 12.43 -1.26
C ILE A 139 -7.39 12.65 -2.40
N ASP A 140 -7.03 13.45 -3.40
CA ASP A 140 -7.85 13.69 -4.58
C ASP A 140 -7.54 12.69 -5.70
N LEU A 141 -8.37 11.65 -5.81
CA LEU A 141 -8.24 10.62 -6.83
C LEU A 141 -8.80 11.02 -8.20
N ILE A 142 -9.62 12.08 -8.26
CA ILE A 142 -10.22 12.57 -9.50
C ILE A 142 -9.18 13.39 -10.28
N GLY A 143 -8.27 14.06 -9.57
CA GLY A 143 -7.17 14.82 -10.16
C GLY A 143 -6.21 14.03 -11.04
N ALA A 144 -5.95 12.74 -10.74
CA ALA A 144 -5.03 11.92 -11.54
C ALA A 144 -5.62 11.44 -12.88
N GLY A 145 -6.94 11.43 -13.03
CA GLY A 145 -7.64 11.20 -14.30
C GLY A 145 -7.98 12.49 -15.05
N GLY A 146 -7.59 13.65 -14.50
CA GLY A 146 -8.00 14.98 -14.93
C GLY A 146 -7.13 15.64 -15.98
N ALA A 147 -6.05 15.00 -16.45
CA ALA A 147 -5.51 15.32 -17.77
C ALA A 147 -6.41 14.70 -18.86
N ILE A 148 -7.71 15.03 -18.84
CA ILE A 148 -8.36 15.29 -20.12
C ILE A 148 -7.50 16.39 -20.71
N THR A 149 -6.63 15.99 -21.64
CA THR A 149 -6.12 16.90 -22.65
C THR A 149 -7.37 17.47 -23.26
N THR A 150 -7.81 18.61 -22.75
CA THR A 150 -8.71 19.48 -23.46
C THR A 150 -7.81 19.95 -24.58
N SER A 151 -7.69 19.12 -25.62
CA SER A 151 -7.48 19.59 -26.96
C SER A 151 -8.66 20.51 -27.18
N THR A 152 -8.50 21.75 -26.73
CA THR A 152 -9.16 22.90 -27.28
C THR A 152 -8.93 22.74 -28.77
N THR A 153 -9.91 22.11 -29.41
CA THR A 153 -10.13 22.29 -30.82
C THR A 153 -10.30 23.79 -30.92
N GLU A 154 -9.23 24.49 -31.30
CA GLU A 154 -9.37 25.83 -31.85
C GLU A 154 -10.42 25.68 -32.93
N GLU A 155 -11.62 26.15 -32.62
CA GLU A 155 -12.65 26.43 -33.60
C GLU A 155 -11.96 27.27 -34.68
N PRO A 156 -11.86 26.81 -35.94
CA PRO A 156 -11.28 27.64 -36.98
C PRO A 156 -12.20 28.84 -37.11
N THR A 157 -11.73 29.99 -36.61
CA THR A 157 -12.42 31.27 -36.78
C THR A 157 -12.42 31.58 -38.27
N THR A 158 -13.52 31.26 -38.96
CA THR A 158 -13.74 31.70 -40.33
C THR A 158 -14.03 33.19 -40.31
N THR A 159 -12.99 34.00 -40.49
CA THR A 159 -13.10 35.42 -40.81
C THR A 159 -13.85 35.57 -42.14
N THR A 160 -15.12 35.97 -42.07
CA THR A 160 -15.92 36.35 -43.24
C THR A 160 -15.57 37.80 -43.61
N THR A 161 -14.81 37.97 -44.69
CA THR A 161 -14.58 39.27 -45.34
C THR A 161 -15.82 39.67 -46.12
N ALA A 162 -16.46 40.78 -45.74
CA ALA A 162 -17.50 41.43 -46.51
C ALA A 162 -16.89 42.28 -47.64
N GLY A 163 -17.47 42.16 -48.83
CA GLY A 163 -17.23 43.07 -49.97
C GLY A 163 -18.13 44.30 -49.94
#